data_AF-A0A1F3A7Q0-F1
#
_entry.id   AF-A0A1F3A7Q0-F1
#
_cell.length_a   1.000
_cell.length_b   1.000
_cell.length_c   1.000
_cell.angle_alpha   90.00
_cell.angle_beta   90.00
_cell.angle_gamma   90.00
#
_symmetry.space_group_name_H-M   'P 1'
#
loop_
_entity.id
_entity.type
_entity.pdbx_description
1 polymer ?
#
loop_
_entity_poly.entity_id
_entity_poly.type
_entity_poly.pdbx_seq_one_letter_code
_entity_poly.pdbx_strand_id
1 'polypeptide(L)'
;MSMSRFPSAVVALILTATLALSACAEKSDAPTTPAVAMPGLDYAIENSTTHGAARSMSHKTWLWTRGGGPAQIHYSTADGRDFAWLVGQRRIFQGEWKIDTTTDSSGQPLTQVCLRYPGVNVGGLSSNWTCQPAGTFFINMQQREGGDPLRISGRTQAQFVLTQTPANLAEVEARVAGSRLNLGY
;
A
#
# COMPACT_ATOMS: atom_id res chain seq x y z
N MET A 1 -68.69 0.69 66.51
CA MET A 1 -67.27 0.31 66.36
C MET A 1 -66.74 1.10 65.16
N SER A 2 -66.09 2.25 65.38
CA SER A 2 -64.63 2.43 65.61
C SER A 2 -63.76 1.92 64.44
N MET A 3 -62.71 2.54 63.90
CA MET A 3 -62.14 3.90 63.79
C MET A 3 -60.82 3.71 62.99
N SER A 4 -60.55 4.52 61.95
CA SER A 4 -59.22 5.06 61.51
C SER A 4 -58.01 4.15 61.17
N ARG A 5 -57.28 4.45 60.06
CA ARG A 5 -55.94 5.14 60.01
C ARG A 5 -55.24 5.06 58.63
N PHE A 6 -54.60 6.17 58.22
CA PHE A 6 -53.59 6.33 57.13
C PHE A 6 -52.18 5.85 57.56
N PRO A 7 -51.23 5.55 56.64
CA PRO A 7 -50.18 6.50 56.14
C PRO A 7 -49.83 6.32 54.63
N SER A 8 -49.49 7.34 53.83
CA SER A 8 -48.25 8.14 53.64
C SER A 8 -47.07 7.51 52.85
N ALA A 9 -46.73 8.22 51.76
CA ALA A 9 -45.43 8.43 51.09
C ALA A 9 -44.79 7.31 50.23
N VAL A 10 -44.44 7.64 48.97
CA VAL A 10 -43.06 7.74 48.44
C VAL A 10 -43.08 8.20 46.96
N VAL A 11 -42.58 9.42 46.74
CA VAL A 11 -41.70 9.91 45.65
C VAL A 11 -41.85 9.33 44.24
N ALA A 12 -42.34 10.13 43.28
CA ALA A 12 -42.12 9.93 41.85
C ALA A 12 -41.07 10.95 41.36
N LEU A 13 -39.86 10.47 41.07
CA LEU A 13 -38.76 11.26 40.48
C LEU A 13 -38.66 10.99 38.96
N ILE A 14 -38.43 12.07 38.22
CA ILE A 14 -38.43 12.23 36.77
C ILE A 14 -37.27 11.46 36.10
N LEU A 15 -37.52 10.79 34.95
CA LEU A 15 -36.48 10.50 33.97
C LEU A 15 -36.91 10.93 32.55
N THR A 16 -36.38 12.08 32.13
CA THR A 16 -36.31 12.54 30.74
C THR A 16 -35.28 11.72 29.98
N ALA A 17 -35.72 10.92 29.01
CA ALA A 17 -34.82 10.24 28.07
C ALA A 17 -34.41 11.21 26.97
N THR A 18 -33.20 11.76 27.06
CA THR A 18 -32.54 12.51 26.00
C THR A 18 -32.10 11.54 24.90
N LEU A 19 -32.60 11.77 23.68
CA LEU A 19 -32.12 11.15 22.44
C LEU A 19 -30.67 11.57 22.19
N ALA A 20 -29.71 10.69 22.54
CA ALA A 20 -28.34 10.84 22.10
C ALA A 20 -28.26 10.46 20.61
N LEU A 21 -27.91 11.43 19.77
CA LEU A 21 -27.51 11.19 18.39
C LEU A 21 -26.29 10.25 18.39
N SER A 22 -26.50 9.04 17.89
CA SER A 22 -25.44 8.08 17.61
C SER A 22 -24.60 8.57 16.42
N ALA A 23 -23.61 9.41 16.71
CA ALA A 23 -22.48 9.62 15.81
C ALA A 23 -21.49 8.44 16.00
N CYS A 24 -21.84 7.26 15.47
CA CYS A 24 -20.85 6.22 15.25
C CYS A 24 -20.02 6.65 14.04
N ALA A 25 -19.02 7.48 14.29
CA ALA A 25 -17.89 7.59 13.38
C ALA A 25 -17.21 6.21 13.39
N GLU A 26 -17.56 5.37 12.43
CA GLU A 26 -16.88 4.09 12.17
C GLU A 26 -15.38 4.40 12.07
N LYS A 27 -14.65 3.96 13.10
CA LYS A 27 -13.20 4.02 13.16
C LYS A 27 -12.72 3.22 11.96
N SER A 28 -12.13 3.90 10.99
CA SER A 28 -11.54 3.25 9.82
C SER A 28 -10.49 2.24 10.30
N ASP A 29 -10.83 0.95 10.30
CA ASP A 29 -9.92 -0.18 10.49
C ASP A 29 -9.04 -0.33 9.24
N ALA A 30 -8.26 0.73 8.94
CA ALA A 30 -7.12 0.58 8.06
C ALA A 30 -6.20 -0.47 8.69
N PRO A 31 -5.66 -1.43 7.92
CA PRO A 31 -4.69 -2.39 8.45
C PRO A 31 -3.58 -1.64 9.19
N THR A 32 -3.47 -1.89 10.49
CA THR A 32 -2.49 -1.23 11.36
C THR A 32 -1.13 -1.90 11.30
N THR A 33 -0.95 -2.89 10.42
CA THR A 33 0.34 -3.55 10.24
C THR A 33 1.31 -2.52 9.68
N PRO A 34 2.37 -2.14 10.42
CA PRO A 34 3.28 -1.11 9.96
C PRO A 34 3.99 -1.55 8.70
N ALA A 35 4.28 -0.59 7.81
CA ALA A 35 5.24 -0.75 6.74
C ALA A 35 6.47 -1.50 7.23
N VAL A 36 6.76 -2.64 6.59
CA VAL A 36 7.86 -3.50 7.01
C VAL A 36 9.15 -2.71 6.81
N ALA A 37 9.80 -2.34 7.92
CA ALA A 37 11.10 -1.70 7.89
C ALA A 37 12.08 -2.56 7.09
N MET A 38 12.87 -1.93 6.22
CA MET A 38 13.90 -2.61 5.43
C MET A 38 15.29 -2.32 6.04
N PRO A 39 15.80 -3.14 6.96
CA PRO A 39 17.15 -2.98 7.50
C PRO A 39 18.20 -3.21 6.39
N GLY A 40 19.10 -2.24 6.18
CA GLY A 40 19.78 -2.02 4.91
C GLY A 40 20.98 -2.92 4.53
N LEU A 41 21.41 -3.89 5.34
CA LEU A 41 22.58 -4.74 5.01
C LEU A 41 22.27 -6.23 5.04
N ASP A 42 21.77 -6.76 6.16
CA ASP A 42 21.41 -8.18 6.27
C ASP A 42 20.27 -8.56 5.31
N TYR A 43 19.30 -7.65 5.13
CA TYR A 43 18.29 -7.79 4.10
C TYR A 43 18.91 -7.78 2.70
N ALA A 44 19.83 -6.86 2.39
CA ALA A 44 20.45 -6.83 1.07
C ALA A 44 21.19 -8.14 0.76
N ILE A 45 21.77 -8.82 1.76
CA ILE A 45 22.46 -10.11 1.63
C ILE A 45 21.46 -11.26 1.45
N GLU A 46 20.47 -11.43 2.34
CA GLU A 46 19.44 -12.50 2.23
C GLU A 46 18.62 -12.37 0.94
N ASN A 47 18.37 -11.12 0.52
CA ASN A 47 17.57 -10.78 -0.64
C ASN A 47 18.38 -10.68 -1.94
N SER A 48 19.70 -10.86 -1.89
CA SER A 48 20.55 -11.02 -3.08
C SER A 48 20.61 -12.47 -3.58
N THR A 49 19.89 -13.40 -2.96
CA THR A 49 19.58 -14.70 -3.57
C THR A 49 18.44 -14.57 -4.57
N THR A 50 18.42 -15.38 -5.63
CA THR A 50 17.32 -15.39 -6.60
C THR A 50 15.96 -15.62 -5.92
N HIS A 51 15.91 -16.56 -4.97
CA HIS A 51 14.69 -16.88 -4.22
C HIS A 51 14.25 -15.74 -3.28
N GLY A 52 15.19 -15.14 -2.54
CA GLY A 52 14.92 -14.01 -1.66
C GLY A 52 14.38 -12.81 -2.46
N ALA A 53 15.06 -12.45 -3.55
CA ALA A 53 14.63 -11.38 -4.44
C ALA A 53 13.21 -11.63 -4.99
N ALA A 54 12.93 -12.86 -5.46
CA ALA A 54 11.62 -13.21 -5.98
C ALA A 54 10.52 -13.11 -4.91
N ARG A 55 10.78 -13.64 -3.71
CA ARG A 55 9.86 -13.50 -2.55
C ARG A 55 9.63 -12.04 -2.19
N SER A 56 10.64 -11.20 -2.35
CA SER A 56 10.58 -9.80 -1.96
C SER A 56 9.89 -8.89 -2.96
N MET A 57 9.74 -9.34 -4.21
CA MET A 57 8.89 -8.70 -5.21
C MET A 57 7.48 -9.29 -5.21
N SER A 58 7.35 -10.61 -5.10
CA SER A 58 6.09 -11.33 -5.25
C SER A 58 5.03 -10.92 -4.21
N HIS A 59 3.86 -10.52 -4.71
CA HIS A 59 2.73 -10.02 -3.92
C HIS A 59 3.11 -8.85 -3.01
N LYS A 60 3.79 -7.85 -3.58
CA LYS A 60 4.19 -6.66 -2.84
C LYS A 60 3.73 -5.40 -3.52
N THR A 61 3.19 -4.49 -2.72
CA THR A 61 3.02 -3.09 -3.09
C THR A 61 4.21 -2.31 -2.57
N TRP A 62 4.82 -1.44 -3.38
CA TRP A 62 6.01 -0.71 -2.98
C TRP A 62 6.05 0.71 -3.51
N LEU A 63 6.64 1.61 -2.72
CA LEU A 63 6.82 3.03 -3.05
C LEU A 63 8.25 3.28 -3.53
N TRP A 64 8.35 3.98 -4.66
CA TRP A 64 9.59 4.37 -5.30
C TRP A 64 9.64 5.87 -5.53
N THR A 65 10.59 6.54 -4.90
CA THR A 65 10.80 7.99 -5.00
C THR A 65 12.19 8.35 -5.50
N ARG A 66 13.07 7.35 -5.70
CA ARG A 66 14.47 7.54 -6.11
C ARG A 66 14.70 7.15 -7.57
N GLY A 67 14.62 8.10 -8.49
CA GLY A 67 14.94 7.85 -9.91
C GLY A 67 14.78 9.09 -10.78
N GLY A 68 15.04 8.95 -12.09
CA GLY A 68 14.93 10.05 -13.06
C GLY A 68 13.50 10.41 -13.49
N GLY A 69 12.48 9.96 -12.76
CA GLY A 69 11.07 10.15 -13.08
C GLY A 69 10.24 10.56 -11.85
N PRO A 70 8.91 10.75 -12.01
CA PRO A 70 8.03 11.02 -10.88
C PRO A 70 8.06 9.86 -9.89
N ALA A 71 7.65 10.12 -8.65
CA ALA A 71 7.43 9.05 -7.68
C ALA A 71 6.36 8.07 -8.18
N GLN A 72 6.52 6.81 -7.81
CA GLN A 72 5.78 5.69 -8.38
C GLN A 72 5.38 4.74 -7.27
N ILE A 73 4.16 4.22 -7.35
CA ILE A 73 3.70 3.11 -6.51
C ILE A 73 3.52 1.93 -7.42
N HIS A 74 4.10 0.81 -7.05
CA HIS A 74 4.06 -0.41 -7.81
C HIS A 74 3.31 -1.48 -7.05
N TYR A 75 2.65 -2.37 -7.77
CA TYR A 75 2.23 -3.67 -7.25
C TYR A 75 2.75 -4.78 -8.16
N SER A 76 3.58 -5.67 -7.60
CA SER A 76 4.17 -6.80 -8.30
C SER A 76 3.46 -8.10 -7.90
N THR A 77 2.94 -8.83 -8.86
CA THR A 77 2.26 -10.12 -8.66
C THR A 77 3.25 -11.29 -8.64
N ALA A 78 2.87 -12.45 -8.13
CA ALA A 78 3.72 -13.65 -8.18
C ALA A 78 3.99 -14.16 -9.60
N ASP A 79 3.09 -13.91 -10.55
CA ASP A 79 3.19 -14.38 -11.94
C ASP A 79 4.02 -13.46 -12.85
N GLY A 80 4.77 -12.51 -12.29
CA GLY A 80 5.69 -11.66 -13.04
C GLY A 80 5.07 -10.42 -13.67
N ARG A 81 3.82 -10.07 -13.33
CA ARG A 81 3.21 -8.78 -13.75
C ARG A 81 3.51 -7.69 -12.74
N ASP A 82 3.65 -6.47 -13.22
CA ASP A 82 3.81 -5.28 -12.39
C ASP A 82 2.83 -4.18 -12.82
N PHE A 83 2.28 -3.47 -11.85
CA PHE A 83 1.37 -2.36 -12.06
C PHE A 83 1.93 -1.09 -11.45
N ALA A 84 2.28 -0.12 -12.27
CA ALA A 84 2.86 1.15 -11.82
C ALA A 84 1.84 2.29 -11.87
N TRP A 85 1.68 2.99 -10.76
CA TRP A 85 0.92 4.22 -10.65
C TRP A 85 1.85 5.38 -10.35
N LEU A 86 1.96 6.29 -11.32
CA LEU A 86 2.85 7.45 -11.25
C LEU A 86 2.13 8.66 -10.67
N VAL A 87 2.86 9.43 -9.85
CA VAL A 87 2.44 10.78 -9.45
C VAL A 87 2.19 11.64 -10.69
N GLY A 88 1.09 12.39 -10.66
CA GLY A 88 0.58 13.21 -11.75
C GLY A 88 -0.25 12.43 -12.78
N GLN A 89 -0.34 11.10 -12.68
CA GLN A 89 -1.05 10.27 -13.65
C GLN A 89 -2.28 9.60 -13.03
N ARG A 90 -3.37 9.55 -13.81
CA ARG A 90 -4.54 8.71 -13.48
C ARG A 90 -4.39 7.30 -14.06
N ARG A 91 -3.59 7.13 -15.11
CA ARG A 91 -3.35 5.83 -15.74
C ARG A 91 -2.52 4.94 -14.83
N ILE A 92 -2.92 3.66 -14.75
CA ILE A 92 -2.09 2.58 -14.21
C ILE A 92 -1.38 1.93 -15.39
N PHE A 93 -0.06 1.88 -15.33
CA PHE A 93 0.78 1.25 -16.34
C PHE A 93 0.93 -0.23 -16.01
N GLN A 94 0.75 -1.08 -17.02
CA GLN A 94 0.94 -2.51 -16.88
C GLN A 94 2.30 -2.88 -17.46
N GLY A 95 3.05 -3.66 -16.71
CA GLY A 95 4.37 -4.10 -17.05
C GLY A 95 4.64 -5.49 -16.50
N GLU A 96 5.92 -5.83 -16.48
CA GLU A 96 6.44 -7.14 -16.16
C GLU A 96 7.67 -6.96 -15.27
N TRP A 97 7.87 -7.92 -14.38
CA TRP A 97 9.06 -8.03 -13.55
C TRP A 97 9.61 -9.45 -13.60
N LYS A 98 10.92 -9.57 -13.39
CA LYS A 98 11.59 -10.86 -13.21
C LYS A 98 12.81 -10.70 -12.32
N ILE A 99 13.26 -11.80 -11.75
CA ILE A 99 14.61 -11.90 -11.21
C ILE A 99 15.51 -12.49 -12.29
N ASP A 100 16.67 -11.86 -12.48
CA ASP A 100 17.69 -12.34 -13.40
C ASP A 100 19.00 -12.58 -12.63
N THR A 101 19.91 -13.34 -13.23
CA THR A 101 21.24 -13.56 -12.68
C THR A 101 22.26 -13.30 -13.76
N THR A 102 23.22 -12.44 -13.44
CA THR A 102 24.33 -12.06 -14.32
C THR A 102 25.64 -12.19 -13.56
N THR A 103 26.73 -11.70 -14.14
CA THR A 103 28.03 -11.57 -13.46
C THR A 103 28.37 -10.09 -13.29
N ASP A 104 28.93 -9.73 -12.14
CA ASP A 104 29.49 -8.39 -11.93
C ASP A 104 30.84 -8.20 -12.67
N SER A 105 31.46 -7.03 -12.51
CA SER A 105 32.75 -6.71 -13.13
C SER A 105 33.92 -7.59 -12.67
N SER A 106 33.75 -8.30 -11.54
CA SER A 106 34.73 -9.23 -10.97
C SER A 106 34.44 -10.69 -11.35
N GLY A 107 33.44 -10.94 -12.20
CA GLY A 107 32.99 -12.27 -12.60
C GLY A 107 32.19 -13.01 -11.53
N GLN A 108 31.79 -12.35 -10.45
CA GLN A 108 30.98 -12.96 -9.40
C GLN A 108 29.49 -12.95 -9.77
N PRO A 109 28.73 -13.99 -9.39
CA PRO A 109 27.29 -14.03 -9.66
C PRO A 109 26.58 -12.86 -8.98
N LEU A 110 25.68 -12.22 -9.72
CA LEU A 110 24.93 -11.05 -9.32
C LEU A 110 23.45 -11.23 -9.63
N THR A 111 22.63 -11.26 -8.58
CA THR A 111 21.17 -11.27 -8.70
C THR A 111 20.64 -9.87 -9.00
N GLN A 112 19.73 -9.77 -9.95
CA GLN A 112 19.14 -8.50 -10.38
C GLN A 112 17.61 -8.55 -10.38
N VAL A 113 16.98 -7.42 -10.07
CA VAL A 113 15.56 -7.19 -10.30
C VAL A 113 15.42 -6.44 -11.62
N CYS A 114 14.61 -6.97 -12.53
CA CYS A 114 14.37 -6.38 -13.84
C CYS A 114 12.91 -5.99 -14.00
N LEU A 115 12.67 -4.82 -14.59
CA LEU A 115 11.33 -4.30 -14.89
C LEU A 115 11.22 -3.93 -16.37
N ARG A 116 10.00 -4.07 -16.93
CA ARG A 116 9.65 -3.64 -18.29
C ARG A 116 8.19 -3.19 -18.35
N TYR A 117 7.91 -2.11 -19.08
CA TYR A 117 6.57 -1.59 -19.34
C TYR A 117 6.38 -1.33 -20.84
N PRO A 118 5.94 -2.35 -21.61
CA PRO A 118 5.81 -2.24 -23.06
C PRO A 118 4.92 -1.08 -23.50
N GLY A 119 5.34 -0.35 -24.55
CA GLY A 119 4.57 0.76 -25.12
C GLY A 119 4.48 2.01 -24.25
N VAL A 120 5.33 2.13 -23.22
CA VAL A 120 5.40 3.31 -22.35
C VAL A 120 6.59 4.19 -22.73
N ASN A 121 6.37 5.51 -22.78
CA ASN A 121 7.41 6.53 -22.91
C ASN A 121 7.22 7.60 -21.83
N VAL A 122 7.46 7.22 -20.57
CA VAL A 122 7.32 8.08 -19.40
C VAL A 122 8.57 7.92 -18.56
N GLY A 123 9.14 9.05 -18.09
CA GLY A 123 10.35 9.03 -17.26
C GLY A 123 10.19 8.11 -16.04
N GLY A 124 11.22 7.31 -15.77
CA GLY A 124 11.20 6.34 -14.68
C GLY A 124 10.57 4.98 -15.01
N LEU A 125 9.93 4.83 -16.17
CA LEU A 125 9.50 3.54 -16.74
C LEU A 125 10.22 3.31 -18.07
N SER A 126 10.42 2.03 -18.44
CA SER A 126 11.13 1.67 -19.67
C SER A 126 10.33 0.65 -20.47
N SER A 127 10.27 0.83 -21.79
CA SER A 127 9.71 -0.16 -22.72
C SER A 127 10.56 -1.42 -22.88
N ASN A 128 11.85 -1.32 -22.55
CA ASN A 128 12.81 -2.42 -22.55
C ASN A 128 13.08 -2.89 -21.11
N TRP A 129 13.63 -4.09 -20.98
CA TRP A 129 14.09 -4.59 -19.69
C TRP A 129 15.18 -3.69 -19.12
N THR A 130 14.94 -3.17 -17.93
CA THR A 130 15.95 -2.43 -17.15
C THR A 130 16.18 -3.19 -15.85
N CYS A 131 17.43 -3.57 -15.60
CA CYS A 131 17.82 -4.40 -14.46
C CYS A 131 18.68 -3.60 -13.48
N GLN A 132 18.48 -3.83 -12.18
CA GLN A 132 19.33 -3.29 -11.12
C GLN A 132 19.76 -4.43 -10.18
N PRO A 133 20.98 -4.37 -9.61
CA PRO A 133 21.37 -5.27 -8.53
C PRO A 133 20.29 -5.33 -7.45
N ALA A 134 19.90 -6.54 -7.04
CA ALA A 134 18.77 -6.73 -6.12
C ALA A 134 18.96 -5.93 -4.81
N GLY A 135 20.15 -6.00 -4.20
CA GLY A 135 20.48 -5.22 -3.01
C GLY A 135 20.27 -3.71 -3.20
N THR A 136 20.78 -3.14 -4.30
CA THR A 136 20.62 -1.72 -4.63
C THR A 136 19.15 -1.36 -4.90
N PHE A 137 18.44 -2.20 -5.64
CA PHE A 137 17.02 -2.02 -5.94
C PHE A 137 16.22 -1.92 -4.63
N PHE A 138 16.44 -2.87 -3.72
CA PHE A 138 15.73 -2.91 -2.46
C PHE A 138 16.13 -1.78 -1.50
N ILE A 139 17.40 -1.38 -1.43
CA ILE A 139 17.82 -0.22 -0.62
C ILE A 139 17.16 1.08 -1.11
N ASN A 140 16.91 1.19 -2.42
CA ASN A 140 16.28 2.36 -3.03
C ASN A 140 14.75 2.33 -3.02
N MET A 141 14.13 1.21 -2.64
CA MET A 141 12.70 1.14 -2.38
C MET A 141 12.41 1.82 -1.03
N GLN A 142 11.44 2.73 -0.96
CA GLN A 142 11.20 3.50 0.28
C GLN A 142 10.35 2.72 1.26
N GLN A 143 9.33 2.06 0.75
CA GLN A 143 8.38 1.29 1.54
C GLN A 143 7.86 0.12 0.74
N ARG A 144 7.40 -0.89 1.48
CA ARG A 144 6.85 -2.10 0.91
C ARG A 144 5.83 -2.72 1.86
N GLU A 145 4.72 -3.13 1.28
CA GLU A 145 3.60 -3.77 1.95
C GLU A 145 3.28 -5.11 1.31
N GLY A 146 2.66 -6.00 2.08
CA GLY A 146 2.10 -7.26 1.57
C GLY A 146 0.81 -7.04 0.78
N GLY A 147 0.68 -7.73 -0.35
CA GLY A 147 -0.55 -7.75 -1.14
C GLY A 147 -0.78 -6.49 -1.97
N ASP A 148 -2.04 -6.29 -2.38
CA ASP A 148 -2.51 -5.16 -3.20
C ASP A 148 -3.56 -4.32 -2.43
N PRO A 149 -3.18 -3.66 -1.31
CA PRO A 149 -4.12 -2.88 -0.50
C PRO A 149 -4.76 -1.73 -1.30
N LEU A 150 -4.02 -1.21 -2.28
CA LEU A 150 -4.46 -0.13 -3.16
C LEU A 150 -5.37 -0.61 -4.32
N ARG A 151 -5.44 -1.93 -4.55
CA ARG A 151 -6.21 -2.59 -5.62
C ARG A 151 -5.82 -2.06 -7.01
N ILE A 152 -4.52 -1.95 -7.25
CA ILE A 152 -3.94 -1.45 -8.50
C ILE A 152 -4.09 -2.49 -9.62
N SER A 153 -3.92 -3.78 -9.31
CA SER A 153 -3.95 -4.86 -10.31
C SER A 153 -5.29 -5.06 -11.01
N GLY A 154 -6.39 -4.63 -10.38
CA GLY A 154 -7.74 -4.79 -10.90
C GLY A 154 -8.21 -3.66 -11.81
N ARG A 155 -7.34 -2.70 -12.18
CA ARG A 155 -7.76 -1.45 -12.83
C ARG A 155 -6.75 -0.97 -13.87
N THR A 156 -7.24 -0.22 -14.86
CA THR A 156 -6.41 0.55 -15.81
C THR A 156 -6.25 2.01 -15.40
N GLN A 157 -7.05 2.47 -14.43
CA GLN A 157 -7.01 3.82 -13.89
C GLN A 157 -7.04 3.81 -12.36
N ALA A 158 -6.25 4.68 -11.76
CA ALA A 158 -6.30 4.97 -10.34
C ALA A 158 -7.61 5.70 -9.98
N GLN A 159 -8.05 5.54 -8.74
CA GLN A 159 -9.29 6.16 -8.24
C GLN A 159 -9.21 7.69 -8.23
N PHE A 160 -8.01 8.21 -8.04
CA PHE A 160 -7.69 9.63 -8.03
C PHE A 160 -6.30 9.84 -8.63
N VAL A 161 -5.90 11.10 -8.79
CA VAL A 161 -4.53 11.46 -9.16
C VAL A 161 -3.76 11.79 -7.88
N LEU A 162 -2.56 11.23 -7.74
CA LEU A 162 -1.57 11.69 -6.76
C LEU A 162 -0.96 12.97 -7.33
N THR A 163 -1.31 14.13 -6.77
CA THR A 163 -0.82 15.43 -7.26
C THR A 163 0.58 15.77 -6.75
N GLN A 164 1.04 15.04 -5.73
CA GLN A 164 2.37 15.17 -5.13
C GLN A 164 2.87 13.79 -4.70
N THR A 165 4.17 13.69 -4.44
CA THR A 165 4.78 12.48 -3.86
C THR A 165 4.15 12.22 -2.49
N PRO A 166 3.56 11.03 -2.26
CA PRO A 166 3.01 10.68 -0.95
C PRO A 166 4.13 10.52 0.07
N ALA A 167 3.83 10.80 1.34
CA ALA A 167 4.78 10.61 2.43
C ALA A 167 5.07 9.11 2.66
N ASN A 168 4.06 8.26 2.46
CA ASN A 168 4.13 6.81 2.64
C ASN A 168 2.93 6.10 1.95
N LEU A 169 2.97 4.77 1.87
CA LEU A 169 1.89 3.94 1.33
C LEU A 169 0.62 4.04 2.17
N ALA A 170 0.73 4.12 3.50
CA ALA A 170 -0.43 4.22 4.40
C ALA A 170 -1.30 5.47 4.13
N GLU A 171 -0.69 6.60 3.77
CA GLU A 171 -1.40 7.81 3.32
C GLU A 171 -2.30 7.50 2.10
N VAL A 172 -1.76 6.77 1.14
CA VAL A 172 -2.46 6.43 -0.10
C VAL A 172 -3.55 5.40 0.16
N GLU A 173 -3.29 4.41 1.03
CA GLU A 173 -4.28 3.43 1.47
C GLU A 173 -5.47 4.09 2.14
N ALA A 174 -5.24 5.02 3.06
CA ALA A 174 -6.30 5.79 3.72
C ALA A 174 -7.16 6.55 2.70
N ARG A 175 -6.54 7.16 1.69
CA ARG A 175 -7.26 7.88 0.63
C ARG A 175 -8.06 6.94 -0.27
N VAL A 176 -7.55 5.74 -0.58
CA VAL A 176 -8.28 4.70 -1.31
C VAL A 176 -9.46 4.19 -0.50
N ALA A 177 -9.30 3.98 0.81
CA ALA A 177 -10.39 3.57 1.69
C ALA A 177 -11.51 4.63 1.75
N GLY A 178 -11.16 5.90 1.98
CA GLY A 178 -12.13 7.00 1.99
C GLY A 178 -12.85 7.21 0.65
N SER A 179 -12.17 6.93 -0.47
CA SER A 179 -12.80 6.99 -1.80
C SER A 179 -13.85 5.90 -2.02
N ARG A 180 -13.76 4.76 -1.32
CA ARG A 180 -14.79 3.69 -1.38
C ARG A 180 -16.04 4.09 -0.62
N LEU A 181 -15.88 4.66 0.57
CA LEU A 181 -17.01 5.11 1.39
C LEU A 181 -17.87 6.15 0.67
N ASN A 182 -17.25 7.05 -0.10
CA ASN A 182 -17.97 8.04 -0.90
C ASN A 182 -18.68 7.48 -2.14
N LEU A 183 -18.34 6.25 -2.56
CA LEU A 183 -18.95 5.57 -3.70
C LEU A 183 -20.02 4.53 -3.30
N GLY A 184 -20.32 4.40 -2.00
CA GLY A 184 -21.42 3.55 -1.52
C GLY A 184 -21.22 2.05 -1.71
N TYR A 185 -19.96 1.57 -1.68
CA TYR A 185 -19.60 0.14 -1.70
C TYR A 185 -18.93 -0.28 -0.40
#